data_AF-W1YGH8-F1
#
_entry.id   AF-W1YGH8-F1
#
_cell.length_a   1.000
_cell.length_b   1.000
_cell.length_c   1.000
_cell.angle_alpha   90.00
_cell.angle_beta   90.00
_cell.angle_gamma   90.00
#
_symmetry.space_group_name_H-M   'P 1'
#
loop_
_entity.id
_entity.type
_entity.pdbx_description
1 polymer ?
#
loop_
_entity_poly.entity_id
_entity_poly.type
_entity_poly.pdbx_seq_one_letter_code
_entity_poly.pdbx_strand_id
1 'polypeptide(L)' 'AGTQYRGSFEENIQNLIKEVKAAGNIILFFDEIHQILGAGSTGDGQGSKGLADILKPALSRGEMTVIGATTQDEYR' A
#
# COMPACT_ATOMS: atom_id res chain seq x y z
N ALA A 1 -18.95 3.14 -12.59
CA ALA A 1 -18.85 1.93 -11.74
C ALA A 1 -17.49 1.79 -11.03
N GLY A 2 -16.35 2.03 -11.70
CA GLY A 2 -15.01 1.78 -11.11
C GLY A 2 -14.50 2.79 -10.06
N THR A 3 -15.05 4.02 -9.99
CA THR A 3 -14.55 5.06 -9.07
C THR A 3 -14.96 4.83 -7.61
N GLN A 4 -16.16 4.30 -7.35
CA GLN A 4 -16.59 3.98 -5.97
C GLN A 4 -15.80 2.82 -5.35
N TYR A 5 -15.45 1.80 -6.13
CA TYR A 5 -14.65 0.67 -5.66
C TYR A 5 -13.19 1.06 -5.35
N ARG A 6 -12.63 2.07 -6.03
CA ARG A 6 -11.29 2.60 -5.74
C ARG A 6 -11.26 3.37 -4.41
N GLY A 7 -12.26 4.22 -4.17
CA GLY A 7 -12.35 5.00 -2.92
C GLY A 7 -12.47 4.12 -1.68
N SER A 8 -13.33 3.10 -1.71
CA SER A 8 -13.47 2.17 -0.59
C SER A 8 -12.22 1.32 -0.37
N PHE A 9 -11.51 0.96 -1.45
CA PHE A 9 -10.25 0.23 -1.35
C PHE A 9 -9.16 1.06 -0.68
N GLU A 10 -8.97 2.32 -1.08
CA GLU A 10 -8.00 3.23 -0.44
C GLU A 10 -8.33 3.44 1.05
N GLU A 11 -9.60 3.64 1.40
CA GLU A 11 -10.05 3.81 2.78
C GLU A 11 -9.76 2.56 3.63
N ASN A 12 -10.07 1.37 3.10
CA ASN A 12 -9.80 0.11 3.79
C ASN A 12 -8.32 -0.07 4.10
N ILE A 13 -7.44 0.25 3.15
CA ILE A 13 -5.99 0.13 3.37
C ILE A 13 -5.49 1.18 4.36
N GLN A 14 -6.00 2.41 4.31
CA GLN A 14 -5.65 3.43 5.31
C GLN A 14 -6.03 2.98 6.72
N ASN A 15 -7.20 2.35 6.89
CA ASN A 15 -7.65 1.82 8.17
C ASN A 15 -6.76 0.65 8.63
N LEU A 16 -6.43 -0.30 7.74
CA LEU A 16 -5.49 -1.39 8.02
C LEU A 16 -4.14 -0.86 8.53
N ILE A 17 -3.56 0.14 7.85
CA ILE A 17 -2.27 0.72 8.24
C ILE A 17 -2.36 1.37 9.62
N LYS A 18 -3.46 2.07 9.93
CA LYS A 18 -3.66 2.68 11.26
C LYS A 18 -3.72 1.61 12.35
N GLU A 19 -4.43 0.52 12.13
CA GLU A 19 -4.56 -0.58 13.08
C GLU A 19 -3.21 -1.27 13.34
N VAL A 20 -2.45 -1.55 12.28
CA VAL A 20 -1.13 -2.17 12.38
C VAL A 20 -0.17 -1.29 13.17
N LYS A 21 -0.14 0.03 12.90
CA LYS A 21 0.66 0.99 13.64
C LYS A 21 0.28 1.05 15.12
N ALA A 22 -1.01 1.03 15.42
CA ALA A 22 -1.51 1.06 16.79
C ALA A 22 -1.14 -0.21 17.57
N ALA A 23 -1.12 -1.37 16.91
CA ALA A 23 -0.73 -2.63 17.52
C ALA A 23 0.79 -2.76 17.75
N GLY A 24 1.62 -2.12 16.93
CA GLY A 24 3.07 -1.99 17.09
C GLY A 24 3.89 -3.23 16.75
N ASN A 25 3.56 -4.41 17.29
CA ASN A 25 4.33 -5.65 17.08
C ASN A 25 3.71 -6.54 16.00
N ILE A 26 3.33 -5.95 14.86
CA ILE A 26 2.78 -6.66 13.71
C ILE A 26 3.75 -6.58 12.53
N ILE A 27 3.99 -7.73 11.90
CA ILE A 27 4.65 -7.82 10.60
C ILE A 27 3.58 -8.04 9.54
N LEU A 28 3.45 -7.09 8.63
CA LEU A 28 2.59 -7.23 7.44
C LEU A 28 3.34 -8.01 6.36
N PHE A 29 2.69 -9.01 5.77
CA PHE A 29 3.24 -9.73 4.63
C PHE A 29 2.42 -9.45 3.37
N PHE A 30 3.09 -9.09 2.28
CA PHE A 30 2.50 -8.95 0.95
C PHE A 30 3.18 -9.92 -0.01
N ASP A 31 2.43 -10.89 -0.55
CA ASP A 31 2.99 -11.90 -1.46
C ASP A 31 3.36 -11.31 -2.85
N GLU A 32 2.62 -10.27 -3.27
CA GLU A 32 2.84 -9.56 -4.54
C GLU A 32 2.84 -8.04 -4.29
N ILE A 33 3.91 -7.55 -3.68
CA ILE A 33 3.98 -6.15 -3.22
C ILE A 33 3.87 -5.13 -4.37
N HIS A 34 4.24 -5.51 -5.59
CA HIS A 34 4.11 -4.63 -6.76
C HIS A 34 2.63 -4.34 -7.09
N GLN A 35 1.68 -5.27 -6.80
CA GLN A 35 0.25 -5.03 -7.06
C GLN A 35 -0.30 -3.90 -6.20
N ILE A 36 0.09 -3.86 -4.93
CA ILE A 36 -0.37 -2.80 -4.01
C ILE A 36 0.24 -1.44 -4.35
N LEU A 37 1.44 -1.42 -4.94
CA LEU A 37 2.07 -0.20 -5.44
C LEU A 37 1.42 0.29 -6.74
N GLY A 38 0.98 -0.64 -7.60
CA GLY A 38 0.28 -0.36 -8.86
C GLY A 38 -1.24 -0.11 -8.74
N ALA A 39 -1.87 -0.53 -7.64
CA ALA A 39 -3.32 -0.44 -7.44
C ALA A 39 -3.90 0.99 -7.44
N GLY A 40 -3.05 2.02 -7.39
CA GLY A 40 -3.43 3.44 -7.49
C GLY A 40 -3.02 4.14 -8.79
N SER A 41 -2.26 3.49 -9.69
CA SER A 41 -1.62 4.15 -10.86
C SER A 41 -2.37 3.95 -12.18
N THR A 42 -3.55 3.33 -12.18
CA THR A 42 -4.30 3.07 -13.42
C THR A 42 -5.12 4.30 -13.86
N GLY A 43 -4.40 5.24 -14.48
CA GLY A 43 -4.96 6.34 -15.29
C GLY A 43 -4.04 7.56 -15.32
N ASP A 44 -3.41 7.79 -16.46
CA ASP A 44 -2.88 9.06 -16.97
C ASP A 44 -2.55 10.15 -15.93
N GLY A 45 -1.32 10.12 -15.43
CA GLY A 45 -0.51 11.33 -15.21
C GLY A 45 -0.90 12.31 -14.10
N GLN A 46 -2.05 12.22 -13.43
CA GLN A 46 -2.44 13.20 -12.42
C GLN A 46 -3.38 12.60 -11.35
N GLY A 47 -2.85 12.33 -10.15
CA GLY A 47 -3.60 12.72 -8.94
C GLY A 47 -4.15 11.65 -7.98
N SER A 48 -3.89 10.34 -8.12
CA SER A 48 -4.10 9.45 -6.96
C SER A 48 -2.82 9.41 -6.13
N LYS A 49 -2.92 9.75 -4.84
CA LYS A 49 -1.89 9.39 -3.86
C LYS A 49 -1.88 7.88 -3.79
N GLY A 50 -0.92 7.27 -4.49
CA GLY A 50 -0.80 5.82 -4.50
C GLY A 50 -0.62 5.33 -3.07
N LEU A 51 -1.02 4.08 -2.82
CA LEU A 51 -0.77 3.42 -1.55
C LEU A 51 0.72 3.46 -1.14
N ALA A 52 1.61 3.49 -2.14
CA ALA A 52 3.04 3.76 -1.96
C ALA A 52 3.33 5.04 -1.15
N ASP A 53 2.60 6.12 -1.37
CA ASP A 53 2.81 7.42 -0.70
C ASP A 53 2.36 7.39 0.77
N ILE A 54 1.46 6.47 1.11
CA ILE A 54 0.98 6.24 2.48
C ILE A 54 1.95 5.32 3.23
N LEU A 55 2.45 4.27 2.57
CA LEU A 55 3.35 3.28 3.16
C LEU A 55 4.77 3.81 3.35
N LYS A 56 5.34 4.52 2.36
CA LYS A 56 6.74 5.00 2.40
C LYS A 56 7.06 5.78 3.68
N PRO A 57 6.28 6.78 4.13
CA PRO A 57 6.61 7.53 5.35
C PRO A 57 6.54 6.67 6.61
N ALA A 58 5.60 5.72 6.69
CA ALA A 58 5.46 4.82 7.83
C ALA A 58 6.66 3.87 7.96
N LEU A 59 7.11 3.33 6.83
CA LEU A 59 8.29 2.47 6.74
C LEU A 59 9.56 3.24 7.07
N SER A 60 9.76 4.43 6.51
CA SER A 60 10.95 5.26 6.77
C SER A 60 11.08 5.69 8.23
N ARG A 61 9.97 5.84 8.96
CA ARG A 61 9.97 6.17 10.40
C ARG A 61 10.05 4.95 11.31
N GLY A 62 10.03 3.73 10.76
CA GLY A 62 10.01 2.50 11.57
C GLY A 62 8.71 2.29 12.35
N GLU A 63 7.61 2.94 11.94
CA GLU A 63 6.31 2.81 12.60
C GLU A 63 5.60 1.48 12.26
N MET A 64 6.07 0.76 11.25
CA MET A 64 5.53 -0.53 10.83
C MET A 64 6.61 -1.39 10.19
N THR A 65 6.48 -2.71 10.31
CA THR A 65 7.37 -3.68 9.64
C THR A 65 6.60 -4.41 8.55
N VAL A 66 7.21 -4.53 7.37
CA VAL A 66 6.62 -5.20 6.21
C VAL A 66 7.63 -6.18 5.62
N ILE A 67 7.13 -7.34 5.18
CA ILE A 67 7.81 -8.28 4.29
C ILE A 67 7.05 -8.29 2.97
N GLY A 68 7.75 -8.00 1.87
CA GLY A 68 7.18 -8.09 0.52
C GLY A 68 7.84 -9.20 -0.28
N ALA A 69 7.03 -9.98 -0.99
CA ALA A 69 7.45 -10.86 -2.06
C ALA A 69 7.01 -10.28 -3.42
N THR A 70 7.78 -10.61 -4.45
CA THR A 70 7.55 -10.21 -5.85
C THR A 70 8.45 -11.06 -6.74
N THR A 71 8.15 -11.13 -8.03
CA THR A 71 9.09 -11.71 -8.99
C THR A 71 10.20 -10.72 -9.38
N GLN A 72 11.29 -11.22 -9.95
CA GLN A 72 12.43 -10.40 -10.37
C GLN A 72 12.06 -9.41 -11.50
N ASP A 73 11.11 -9.78 -12.35
CA ASP A 73 10.66 -8.97 -13.49
C ASP A 73 9.82 -7.78 -13.03
N GLU A 74 9.06 -7.94 -11.95
CA GLU A 74 8.20 -6.88 -11.36
C GLU A 74 8.94 -5.96 -10.39
N TYR A 75 10.11 -6.37 -9.90
CA TYR A 75 10.96 -5.54 -9.04
C TYR A 75 11.69 -4.45 -9.83
N ARG A 76 11.98 -4.70 -11.11
CA ARG A 76 12.82 -3.84 -11.97
C ARG A 76 12.08 -2.64 -12.53
#